data_AF-Q1J314-F1
#
_entry.id   AF-Q1J314-F1
#
_cell.length_a   1.000
_cell.length_b   1.000
_cell.length_c   1.000
_cell.angle_alpha   90.00
_cell.angle_beta   90.00
_cell.angle_gamma   90.00
#
_symmetry.space_group_name_H-M   'P 1'
#
loop_
_entity.id
_entity.type
_entity.pdbx_description
1 polymer ?
#
loop_
_entity_poly.entity_id
_entity_poly.type
_entity_poly.pdbx_seq_one_letter_code
_entity_poly.pdbx_strand_id
1 'polypeptide(L)'
;MDQAWWGKDSRETALTDKLQSFFERQGIGTYVNQYTVSGTPLPGAGRSTGLIATNGAASIATDTPRARQFTQELWKLEPPTGKWRYYDGMMNFMSLLHASGHFRIY
;
A
#
# COMPACT_ATOMS: atom_id res chain seq x y z
N MET A 1 -2.68 8.83 -5.28
CA MET A 1 -2.93 9.05 -6.72
C MET A 1 -3.28 10.51 -6.96
N ASP A 2 -4.33 11.03 -6.33
CA ASP A 2 -4.75 12.44 -6.47
C ASP A 2 -3.59 13.42 -6.22
N GLN A 3 -2.85 13.25 -5.12
CA GLN A 3 -1.65 14.05 -4.84
C GLN A 3 -0.60 14.02 -5.95
N ALA A 4 -0.39 12.85 -6.57
CA ALA A 4 0.62 12.68 -7.62
C ALA A 4 0.20 13.29 -8.96
N TRP A 5 -1.11 13.31 -9.26
CA TRP A 5 -1.63 13.87 -10.50
C TRP A 5 -1.89 15.37 -10.40
N TRP A 6 -2.40 15.83 -9.25
CA TRP A 6 -2.93 17.18 -9.12
C TRP A 6 -2.25 18.00 -8.03
N GLY A 7 -1.73 17.36 -6.98
CA GLY A 7 -1.02 18.05 -5.89
C GLY A 7 -1.86 19.11 -5.17
N LYS A 8 -3.20 18.95 -5.12
CA LYS A 8 -4.11 20.00 -4.64
C LYS A 8 -4.43 19.92 -3.15
N ASP A 9 -4.36 18.74 -2.55
CA ASP A 9 -4.65 18.55 -1.14
C ASP A 9 -3.38 18.17 -0.36
N SER A 10 -2.79 19.17 0.30
CA SER A 10 -1.55 18.99 1.09
C SER A 10 -1.70 17.99 2.24
N ARG A 11 -2.92 17.62 2.64
CA ARG A 11 -3.16 16.61 3.68
C ARG A 11 -2.81 15.21 3.22
N GLU A 12 -2.82 14.91 1.92
CA GLU A 12 -2.64 13.55 1.42
C GLU A 12 -1.25 12.98 1.74
N THR A 13 -0.21 13.81 1.70
CA THR A 13 1.15 13.41 2.13
C THR A 13 1.15 13.04 3.62
N ALA A 14 0.58 13.89 4.48
CA ALA A 14 0.53 13.63 5.92
C ALA A 14 -0.32 12.39 6.28
N LEU A 15 -1.42 12.17 5.57
CA LEU A 15 -2.27 10.99 5.73
C LEU A 15 -1.55 9.72 5.29
N THR A 16 -0.81 9.77 4.19
CA THR A 16 0.03 8.67 3.71
C THR A 16 1.11 8.32 4.73
N ASP A 17 1.82 9.33 5.24
CA ASP A 17 2.85 9.12 6.26
C ASP A 17 2.27 8.52 7.54
N LYS A 18 1.08 8.96 7.97
CA LYS A 18 0.36 8.40 9.12
C LYS A 18 -0.03 6.94 8.90
N LEU A 19 -0.56 6.61 7.71
CA LEU A 19 -0.96 5.25 7.33
C LEU A 19 0.25 4.30 7.32
N GLN A 20 1.32 4.69 6.64
CA GLN A 20 2.54 3.88 6.58
C GLN A 20 3.20 3.76 7.96
N SER A 21 3.19 4.82 8.77
CA SER A 21 3.67 4.76 10.16
C SER A 21 2.90 3.76 11.01
N PHE A 22 1.59 3.65 10.80
CA PHE A 22 0.77 2.65 11.47
C PHE A 22 1.23 1.23 11.09
N PHE A 23 1.33 0.90 9.81
CA PHE A 23 1.75 -0.44 9.37
C PHE A 23 3.22 -0.76 9.68
N GLU A 24 4.10 0.25 9.71
CA GLU A 24 5.48 0.11 10.18
C GLU A 24 5.52 -0.36 11.63
N ARG A 25 4.70 0.23 12.52
CA ARG A 25 4.59 -0.19 13.93
C ARG A 25 4.03 -1.61 14.11
N GLN A 26 3.24 -2.09 13.15
CA GLN A 26 2.76 -3.48 13.13
C GLN A 26 3.82 -4.47 12.60
N GLY A 27 4.95 -3.95 12.10
CA GLY A 27 6.02 -4.69 11.45
C GLY A 27 5.77 -4.86 9.96
N ILE A 28 6.61 -4.24 9.13
CA ILE A 28 6.48 -4.22 7.66
C ILE A 28 6.35 -5.64 7.05
N GLY A 29 7.09 -6.61 7.59
CA GLY A 29 7.03 -8.02 7.17
C GLY A 29 5.92 -8.84 7.79
N THR A 30 5.20 -8.33 8.79
CA THR A 30 4.34 -9.14 9.68
C THR A 30 2.92 -8.60 9.88
N TYR A 31 2.62 -7.36 9.47
CA TYR A 31 1.29 -6.79 9.64
C TYR A 31 0.19 -7.60 8.92
N VAL A 32 -1.02 -7.54 9.48
CA VAL A 32 -2.22 -8.26 9.02
C VAL A 32 -3.15 -7.35 8.22
N ASN A 33 -4.29 -7.87 7.77
CA ASN A 33 -5.19 -7.18 6.83
C ASN A 33 -6.47 -6.60 7.44
N GLN A 34 -6.71 -6.80 8.74
CA GLN A 34 -7.94 -6.37 9.40
C GLN A 34 -7.64 -5.77 10.77
N TYR A 35 -8.11 -4.54 10.97
CA TYR A 35 -7.93 -3.79 12.20
C TYR A 35 -9.23 -3.07 12.56
N THR A 36 -9.45 -2.83 13.85
CA THR A 36 -10.37 -1.78 14.30
C THR A 36 -9.88 -0.41 13.83
N VAL A 37 -10.76 0.59 13.80
CA VAL A 37 -10.37 1.97 13.48
C VAL A 37 -9.33 2.51 14.48
N SER A 38 -9.34 2.04 15.72
CA SER A 38 -8.33 2.36 16.73
C SER A 38 -6.98 1.65 16.53
N GLY A 39 -6.87 0.74 15.56
CA GLY A 39 -5.63 0.08 15.18
C GLY A 39 -5.36 -1.26 15.87
N THR A 40 -6.36 -1.89 16.49
CA THR A 40 -6.23 -3.23 17.08
C THR A 40 -6.48 -4.30 16.03
N PRO A 41 -5.57 -5.28 15.84
CA PRO A 41 -5.78 -6.35 14.86
C PRO A 41 -7.01 -7.21 15.22
N LEU A 42 -7.82 -7.57 14.23
CA LEU A 42 -8.97 -8.45 14.46
C LEU A 42 -8.55 -9.92 14.58
N PRO A 43 -9.25 -10.73 15.40
CA PRO A 43 -9.00 -12.17 15.48
C PRO A 43 -9.12 -12.85 14.11
N GLY A 44 -8.16 -13.71 13.76
CA GLY A 44 -8.15 -14.42 12.49
C GLY A 44 -7.70 -13.59 11.28
N ALA A 45 -7.27 -12.34 11.49
CA ALA A 45 -6.71 -11.52 10.42
C ALA A 45 -5.44 -12.16 9.85
N GLY A 46 -5.42 -12.31 8.53
CA GLY A 46 -4.28 -12.84 7.78
C GLY A 46 -3.44 -11.73 7.18
N ARG A 47 -2.41 -12.11 6.43
CA ARG A 47 -1.64 -11.19 5.58
C ARG A 47 -2.24 -11.22 4.16
N SER A 48 -2.34 -10.07 3.50
CA SER A 48 -2.92 -9.97 2.15
C SER A 48 -1.96 -9.25 1.22
N THR A 49 -1.76 -9.85 0.05
CA THR A 49 -0.96 -9.27 -1.05
C THR A 49 -1.54 -7.94 -1.51
N GLY A 50 -2.87 -7.84 -1.62
CA GLY A 50 -3.54 -6.61 -2.03
C GLY A 50 -3.27 -5.44 -1.08
N LEU A 51 -3.26 -5.69 0.24
CA LEU A 51 -2.92 -4.65 1.21
C LEU A 51 -1.45 -4.23 1.14
N ILE A 52 -0.53 -5.19 0.95
CA ILE A 52 0.90 -4.87 0.77
C ILE A 52 1.08 -4.02 -0.48
N ALA A 53 0.42 -4.40 -1.57
CA ALA A 53 0.49 -3.69 -2.83
C ALA A 53 -0.02 -2.25 -2.71
N THR A 54 -1.16 -2.03 -2.08
CA THR A 54 -1.75 -0.68 -1.96
C THR A 54 -0.96 0.21 -1.01
N ASN A 55 -0.39 -0.34 0.07
CA ASN A 55 0.52 0.41 0.95
C ASN A 55 1.80 0.84 0.21
N GLY A 56 2.33 0.00 -0.68
CA GLY A 56 3.46 0.36 -1.55
C GLY A 56 3.11 1.41 -2.59
N ALA A 57 1.93 1.34 -3.21
CA ALA A 57 1.47 2.37 -4.14
C ALA A 57 1.18 3.72 -3.47
N ALA A 58 0.74 3.72 -2.21
CA ALA A 58 0.52 4.94 -1.44
C ALA A 58 1.79 5.80 -1.34
N SER A 59 2.98 5.18 -1.40
CA SER A 59 4.28 5.87 -1.40
C SER A 59 4.42 6.92 -2.51
N ILE A 60 3.61 6.90 -3.58
CA ILE A 60 3.65 7.93 -4.62
C ILE A 60 3.31 9.35 -4.09
N ALA A 61 2.67 9.45 -2.93
CA ALA A 61 2.26 10.73 -2.33
C ALA A 61 3.30 11.37 -1.38
N THR A 62 4.44 10.71 -1.15
CA THR A 62 5.46 11.13 -0.16
C THR A 62 6.86 10.64 -0.58
N ASP A 63 7.94 11.19 -0.01
CA ASP A 63 9.33 10.79 -0.31
C ASP A 63 10.14 10.44 0.96
N THR A 64 9.47 9.86 1.95
CA THR A 64 10.15 9.46 3.19
C THR A 64 10.95 8.16 3.03
N PRO A 65 12.00 7.92 3.86
CA PRO A 65 12.69 6.62 3.88
C PRO A 65 11.75 5.44 4.11
N ARG A 66 10.68 5.65 4.89
CA ARG A 66 9.61 4.67 5.13
C ARG A 66 8.87 4.34 3.84
N ALA A 67 8.51 5.34 3.04
CA ALA A 67 7.82 5.14 1.76
C ALA A 67 8.62 4.22 0.83
N ARG A 68 9.96 4.38 0.81
CA ARG A 68 10.85 3.48 0.06
C ARG A 68 10.79 2.03 0.55
N GLN A 69 10.65 1.79 1.85
CA GLN A 69 10.50 0.43 2.39
C GLN A 69 9.19 -0.20 1.93
N PHE A 70 8.07 0.54 1.92
CA PHE A 70 6.79 0.03 1.41
C PHE A 70 6.81 -0.21 -0.10
N THR A 71 7.45 0.66 -0.88
CA THR A 71 7.68 0.42 -2.32
C THR A 71 8.51 -0.85 -2.55
N GLN A 72 9.51 -1.09 -1.70
CA GLN A 72 10.33 -2.29 -1.77
C GLN A 72 9.55 -3.57 -1.44
N GLU A 73 8.59 -3.51 -0.52
CA GLU A 73 7.70 -4.65 -0.24
C GLU A 73 6.76 -4.94 -1.41
N LEU A 74 6.21 -3.91 -2.06
CA LEU A 74 5.46 -4.07 -3.32
C LEU A 74 6.32 -4.73 -4.39
N TRP A 75 7.58 -4.28 -4.57
CA TRP A 75 8.50 -4.87 -5.55
C TRP A 75 8.79 -6.36 -5.33
N LYS A 76 8.80 -6.82 -4.06
CA LYS A 76 9.03 -8.22 -3.71
C LYS A 76 7.82 -9.13 -3.96
N LEU A 77 6.65 -8.57 -4.27
CA LEU A 77 5.45 -9.37 -4.47
C LEU A 77 5.51 -10.12 -5.80
N GLU A 78 5.29 -11.42 -5.73
CA GLU A 78 4.99 -12.24 -6.91
C GLU A 78 3.50 -12.12 -7.28
N PRO A 79 3.13 -12.31 -8.56
CA PRO A 79 1.73 -12.40 -8.97
C PRO A 79 0.99 -13.48 -8.16
N PRO A 80 -0.15 -13.15 -7.52
CA PRO A 80 -0.82 -14.08 -6.63
C PRO A 80 -1.49 -15.22 -7.39
N THR A 81 -1.53 -16.40 -6.77
CA THR A 81 -2.19 -17.61 -7.30
C THR A 81 -3.25 -18.12 -6.33
N GLY A 82 -4.02 -19.14 -6.71
CA GLY A 82 -5.02 -19.77 -5.84
C GLY A 82 -6.34 -18.98 -5.70
N LYS A 83 -7.06 -19.25 -4.60
CA LYS A 83 -8.46 -18.83 -4.38
C LYS A 83 -8.66 -17.32 -4.36
N TRP A 84 -7.72 -16.58 -3.75
CA TRP A 84 -7.86 -15.13 -3.49
C TRP A 84 -7.18 -14.23 -4.54
N ARG A 85 -6.63 -14.83 -5.59
CA ARG A 85 -5.80 -14.15 -6.60
C ARG A 85 -6.49 -13.00 -7.35
N TYR A 86 -7.82 -13.01 -7.44
CA TYR A 86 -8.54 -12.01 -8.24
C TYR A 86 -8.35 -10.60 -7.67
N TYR A 87 -8.75 -10.39 -6.41
CA TYR A 87 -8.66 -9.08 -5.78
C TYR A 87 -7.19 -8.69 -5.52
N ASP A 88 -6.41 -9.62 -4.97
CA ASP A 88 -4.99 -9.40 -4.70
C ASP A 88 -4.20 -9.12 -5.98
N GLY A 89 -4.48 -9.82 -7.08
CA GLY A 89 -3.78 -9.66 -8.35
C GLY A 89 -4.10 -8.35 -9.04
N MET A 90 -5.38 -7.94 -9.01
CA MET A 90 -5.80 -6.63 -9.51
C MET A 90 -5.12 -5.50 -8.73
N MET A 91 -5.09 -5.58 -7.39
CA MET A 91 -4.41 -4.58 -6.56
C MET A 91 -2.90 -4.56 -6.83
N ASN A 92 -2.24 -5.72 -6.91
CA ASN A 92 -0.81 -5.80 -7.24
C ASN A 92 -0.51 -5.13 -8.59
N PHE A 93 -1.22 -5.52 -9.65
CA PHE A 93 -1.01 -4.96 -10.99
C PHE A 93 -1.21 -3.43 -11.03
N MET A 94 -2.30 -2.93 -10.46
CA MET A 94 -2.59 -1.50 -10.40
C MET A 94 -1.53 -0.74 -9.60
N SER A 95 -1.08 -1.29 -8.48
CA SER A 95 -0.01 -0.72 -7.66
C SER A 95 1.32 -0.64 -8.40
N LEU A 96 1.67 -1.66 -9.20
CA LEU A 96 2.86 -1.63 -10.04
C LEU A 96 2.76 -0.54 -11.12
N LEU A 97 1.59 -0.36 -11.75
CA LEU A 97 1.38 0.75 -12.70
C LEU A 97 1.56 2.12 -12.03
N HIS A 98 1.05 2.30 -10.81
CA HIS A 98 1.27 3.52 -10.04
C HIS A 98 2.74 3.75 -9.71
N ALA A 99 3.41 2.75 -9.13
CA ALA A 99 4.80 2.86 -8.68
C ALA A 99 5.79 3.04 -9.84
N SER A 100 5.47 2.51 -11.02
CA SER A 100 6.29 2.64 -12.23
C SER A 100 5.99 3.90 -13.06
N GLY A 101 5.00 4.71 -12.67
CA GLY A 101 4.62 5.91 -13.43
C GLY A 101 3.90 5.63 -14.75
N HIS A 102 3.32 4.43 -14.91
CA HIS A 102 2.55 4.01 -16.09
C HIS A 102 1.03 4.11 -15.89
N PHE A 103 0.56 4.41 -14.68
CA PHE A 103 -0.83 4.79 -14.44
C PHE A 103 -1.05 6.28 -14.74
N ARG A 104 -1.47 6.59 -15.97
CA ARG A 104 -1.54 7.96 -16.53
C ARG A 104 -2.95 8.31 -16.98
N ILE A 105 -3.22 9.62 -17.02
CA ILE A 105 -4.39 10.20 -17.65
C ILE A 105 -4.10 10.36 -19.14
N TYR A 106 -5.11 10.07 -19.98
CA TYR A 106 -5.06 10.22 -21.43
C TYR A 106 -6.13 11.22 -21.88
#